data_AF-A0A7S0QAG7-F1
#
_entry.id   AF-A0A7S0QAG7-F1
#
_cell.length_a   1.000
_cell.length_b   1.000
_cell.length_c   1.000
_cell.angle_alpha   90.00
_cell.angle_beta   90.00
_cell.angle_gamma   90.00
#
_symmetry.space_group_name_H-M   'P 1'
#
loop_
_entity.id
_entity.type
_entity.pdbx_description
1 polymer ?
#
loop_
_entity_poly.entity_id
_entity_poly.type
_entity_poly.pdbx_seq_one_letter_code
_entity_poly.pdbx_strand_id
1 'polypeptide(L)'
;PVRMARKPNVTGAQLAFGCALNTFMILNNLMDVSFTQFALQNSNLELLQQYRTWREQEVYLKTIISVLVFALPLALFKAIVGMYGVLARHEASWLRTIGDFGFFCAISTVLTTVFTTLIPAFMDFDSCKLSPNDDAGCTAKAQTLLRPQSALVALNSFMLLMEIIRYAGNQPAAPKPPGKAE
;
A
#
# COMPACT_ATOMS: atom_id res chain seq x y z
N PRO A 1 41.50 2.04 -1.51
CA PRO A 1 40.15 1.78 -2.06
C PRO A 1 39.12 1.55 -0.94
N VAL A 2 38.21 2.50 -0.74
CA VAL A 2 37.05 2.33 0.14
C VAL A 2 36.17 1.26 -0.51
N ARG A 3 36.12 0.06 0.07
CA ARG A 3 35.15 -0.96 -0.34
C ARG A 3 33.77 -0.43 0.04
N MET A 4 33.05 0.10 -0.95
CA MET A 4 31.64 0.44 -0.75
C MET A 4 30.87 -0.85 -0.43
N ALA A 5 29.94 -0.77 0.51
CA ALA A 5 29.21 -1.94 1.00
C ALA A 5 28.11 -2.35 0.02
N ARG A 6 28.03 -3.66 -0.30
CA ARG A 6 26.98 -4.23 -1.16
C ARG A 6 25.58 -3.92 -0.64
N LYS A 7 24.68 -3.55 -1.56
CA LYS A 7 23.24 -3.43 -1.27
C LYS A 7 22.74 -4.79 -0.75
N PRO A 8 22.14 -4.84 0.45
CA PRO A 8 21.71 -6.10 1.03
C PRO A 8 20.55 -6.70 0.22
N ASN A 9 20.60 -8.02 0.06
CA ASN A 9 19.51 -8.79 -0.55
C ASN A 9 18.23 -8.69 0.29
N VAL A 10 17.08 -8.78 -0.37
CA VAL A 10 15.79 -8.96 0.29
C VAL A 10 15.73 -10.36 0.88
N THR A 11 15.50 -10.46 2.17
CA THR A 11 15.33 -11.77 2.82
C THR A 11 13.96 -12.38 2.50
N GLY A 12 13.83 -13.71 2.56
CA GLY A 12 12.54 -14.37 2.38
C GLY A 12 11.49 -13.90 3.40
N ALA A 13 11.90 -13.59 4.64
CA ALA A 13 11.04 -13.04 5.67
C ALA A 13 10.50 -11.64 5.30
N GLN A 14 11.33 -10.79 4.68
CA GLN A 14 10.90 -9.47 4.20
C GLN A 14 9.89 -9.60 3.05
N LEU A 15 10.12 -10.53 2.11
CA LEU A 15 9.15 -10.82 1.05
C LEU A 15 7.83 -11.32 1.63
N ALA A 16 7.87 -12.31 2.53
CA ALA A 16 6.66 -12.89 3.12
C ALA A 16 5.83 -11.84 3.88
N PHE A 17 6.50 -10.99 4.66
CA PHE A 17 5.85 -9.88 5.36
C PHE A 17 5.24 -8.87 4.38
N GLY A 18 5.99 -8.47 3.34
CA GLY A 18 5.52 -7.57 2.28
C GLY A 18 4.31 -8.15 1.54
N CYS A 19 4.32 -9.43 1.20
CA CYS A 19 3.20 -10.11 0.57
C CYS A 19 1.97 -10.13 1.48
N ALA A 20 2.11 -10.57 2.74
CA ALA A 20 1.01 -10.61 3.69
C ALA A 20 0.36 -9.23 3.89
N LEU A 21 1.17 -8.18 4.03
CA LEU A 21 0.69 -6.82 4.18
C LEU A 21 -0.04 -6.31 2.94
N ASN A 22 0.55 -6.46 1.75
CA ASN A 22 -0.09 -6.01 0.51
C ASN A 22 -1.38 -6.78 0.23
N THR A 23 -1.40 -8.10 0.42
CA THR A 23 -2.61 -8.91 0.27
C THR A 23 -3.70 -8.47 1.24
N PHE A 24 -3.36 -8.23 2.51
CA PHE A 24 -4.30 -7.70 3.49
C PHE A 24 -4.90 -6.36 3.02
N MET A 25 -4.06 -5.42 2.57
CA MET A 25 -4.51 -4.11 2.07
C MET A 25 -5.36 -4.22 0.79
N ILE A 26 -5.00 -5.12 -0.12
CA ILE A 26 -5.78 -5.39 -1.34
C ILE A 26 -7.17 -5.89 -0.97
N LEU A 27 -7.26 -6.91 -0.11
CA LEU A 27 -8.54 -7.46 0.34
C LEU A 27 -9.38 -6.41 1.08
N ASN A 28 -8.75 -5.63 1.95
CA ASN A 28 -9.42 -4.57 2.70
C ASN A 28 -10.03 -3.50 1.77
N ASN A 29 -9.25 -3.03 0.79
CA ASN A 29 -9.72 -2.04 -0.19
C ASN A 29 -10.75 -2.64 -1.17
N LEU A 30 -10.61 -3.93 -1.54
CA LEU A 30 -11.59 -4.63 -2.37
C LEU A 30 -12.94 -4.71 -1.67
N MET A 31 -12.97 -5.06 -0.38
CA MET A 31 -14.21 -5.05 0.41
C MET A 31 -14.86 -3.66 0.38
N ASP A 32 -14.09 -2.59 0.61
CA ASP A 32 -14.61 -1.23 0.61
C ASP A 32 -15.16 -0.81 -0.76
N VAL A 33 -14.48 -1.16 -1.86
CA VAL A 33 -14.97 -0.91 -3.24
C VAL A 33 -16.25 -1.70 -3.50
N SER A 34 -16.24 -3.00 -3.20
CA SER A 34 -17.38 -3.88 -3.47
C SER A 34 -18.62 -3.45 -2.70
N PHE A 35 -18.48 -3.06 -1.43
CA PHE A 35 -19.60 -2.56 -0.62
C PHE A 35 -20.13 -1.23 -1.15
N THR A 36 -19.24 -0.31 -1.54
CA THR A 36 -19.62 0.99 -2.12
C THR A 36 -20.36 0.79 -3.44
N GLN A 37 -19.87 -0.08 -4.31
CA GLN A 37 -20.54 -0.41 -5.58
C GLN A 37 -21.91 -1.06 -5.34
N PHE A 38 -21.99 -2.02 -4.43
CA PHE A 38 -23.24 -2.70 -4.10
C PHE A 38 -24.30 -1.72 -3.59
N ALA A 39 -23.92 -0.84 -2.66
CA ALA A 39 -24.83 0.18 -2.13
C ALA A 39 -25.31 1.15 -3.21
N LEU A 40 -24.41 1.61 -4.08
CA LEU A 40 -24.75 2.51 -5.18
C LEU A 40 -25.68 1.86 -6.22
N GLN A 41 -25.43 0.60 -6.57
CA GLN A 41 -26.26 -0.14 -7.54
C GLN A 41 -27.68 -0.38 -7.04
N ASN A 42 -27.85 -0.57 -5.73
CA ASN A 42 -29.16 -0.80 -5.11
C ASN A 42 -29.79 0.48 -4.56
N SER A 43 -29.18 1.65 -4.80
CA SER A 43 -29.60 2.94 -4.24
C SER A 43 -29.80 2.91 -2.71
N ASN A 44 -29.03 2.07 -2.01
CA ASN A 44 -29.14 1.86 -0.58
C ASN A 44 -27.95 2.51 0.15
N LEU A 45 -28.00 3.83 0.25
CA LEU A 45 -26.96 4.62 0.91
C LEU A 45 -26.95 4.44 2.43
N GLU A 46 -28.08 4.06 3.03
CA GLU A 46 -28.16 3.74 4.46
C GLU A 46 -27.26 2.54 4.79
N LEU A 47 -27.30 1.49 3.97
CA LEU A 47 -26.42 0.34 4.11
C LEU A 47 -24.94 0.76 4.02
N LEU A 48 -24.59 1.70 3.14
CA LEU A 48 -23.22 2.21 3.04
C LEU A 48 -22.79 2.97 4.31
N GLN A 49 -23.67 3.80 4.87
CA GLN A 49 -23.40 4.50 6.14
C GLN A 49 -23.27 3.54 7.33
N GLN A 50 -24.11 2.50 7.39
CA GLN A 50 -24.00 1.46 8.41
C GLN A 50 -22.69 0.69 8.28
N TYR A 51 -22.31 0.30 7.06
CA TYR A 51 -21.01 -0.34 6.80
C TYR A 51 -19.85 0.53 7.25
N ARG A 52 -19.88 1.83 6.93
CA ARG A 52 -18.85 2.80 7.33
C ARG A 52 -18.75 2.94 8.85
N THR A 53 -19.88 3.08 9.52
CA THR A 53 -19.94 3.17 10.98
C THR A 53 -19.38 1.90 11.63
N TRP A 54 -19.73 0.72 11.10
CA TRP A 54 -19.17 -0.55 11.57
C TRP A 54 -17.66 -0.63 11.36
N ARG A 55 -17.16 -0.23 10.18
CA ARG A 55 -15.72 -0.20 9.85
C ARG A 55 -14.93 0.71 10.77
N GLU A 56 -15.49 1.87 11.13
CA GLU A 56 -14.87 2.76 12.11
C GLU A 56 -14.84 2.17 13.52
N GLN A 57 -15.78 1.30 13.87
CA GLN A 57 -15.84 0.66 15.19
C GLN A 57 -14.94 -0.58 15.30
N GLU A 58 -14.37 -1.09 14.20
CA GLU A 58 -13.46 -2.23 14.21
C GLU A 58 -12.15 -1.93 14.96
N VAL A 59 -12.07 -2.40 16.20
CA VAL A 59 -10.89 -2.23 17.07
C VAL A 59 -9.64 -2.87 16.43
N TYR A 60 -9.78 -4.05 15.83
CA TYR A 60 -8.66 -4.76 15.19
C TYR A 60 -8.09 -3.99 13.99
N LEU A 61 -8.95 -3.41 13.14
CA LEU A 61 -8.51 -2.62 12.00
C LEU A 61 -7.73 -1.39 12.47
N LYS A 62 -8.24 -0.71 13.50
CA LYS A 62 -7.54 0.40 14.16
C LYS A 62 -6.21 -0.01 14.76
N THR A 63 -6.12 -1.16 15.42
CA THR A 63 -4.86 -1.69 15.98
C THR A 63 -3.86 -2.02 14.88
N ILE A 64 -4.27 -2.72 13.82
CA ILE A 64 -3.41 -3.08 12.67
C ILE A 64 -2.91 -1.80 12.00
N ILE A 65 -3.80 -0.85 11.70
CA ILE A 65 -3.42 0.44 11.09
C ILE A 65 -2.47 1.20 12.01
N SER A 66 -2.71 1.24 13.33
CA SER A 66 -1.83 1.94 14.28
C SER A 66 -0.41 1.35 14.28
N VAL A 67 -0.28 0.03 14.31
CA VAL A 67 1.02 -0.66 14.22
C VAL A 67 1.71 -0.34 12.89
N LEU A 68 0.95 -0.31 11.80
CA LEU A 68 1.48 0.03 10.47
C LEU A 68 1.88 1.49 10.35
N VAL A 69 1.18 2.42 11.01
CA VAL A 69 1.56 3.84 11.08
C VAL A 69 2.90 4.00 11.79
N PHE A 70 3.16 3.24 12.85
CA PHE A 70 4.50 3.23 13.49
C PHE A 70 5.58 2.59 12.61
N ALA A 71 5.22 1.62 11.77
CA ALA A 71 6.14 1.00 10.82
C ALA A 71 6.37 1.86 9.56
N LEU A 72 5.47 2.80 9.26
CA LEU A 72 5.48 3.60 8.04
C LEU A 72 6.75 4.48 7.90
N PRO A 73 7.24 5.19 8.92
CA PRO A 73 8.51 5.92 8.83
C PRO A 73 9.69 5.02 8.45
N LEU A 74 9.75 3.79 8.98
CA LEU A 74 10.79 2.83 8.65
C LEU A 74 10.64 2.30 7.23
N ALA A 75 9.43 2.04 6.77
CA ALA A 75 9.15 1.64 5.39
C ALA A 75 9.52 2.75 4.39
N LEU A 76 9.17 4.01 4.71
CA LEU A 76 9.53 5.18 3.92
C LEU A 76 11.03 5.41 3.88
N PHE A 77 11.69 5.35 5.04
CA PHE A 77 13.15 5.45 5.11
C PHE A 77 13.82 4.37 4.25
N LYS A 78 13.36 3.11 4.34
CA LYS A 78 13.87 2.01 3.49
C LYS A 78 13.60 2.24 2.00
N ALA A 79 12.43 2.78 1.64
CA ALA A 79 12.10 3.08 0.26
C ALA A 79 12.98 4.22 -0.29
N ILE A 80 13.19 5.28 0.49
CA ILE A 80 14.06 6.42 0.17
C ILE A 80 15.52 5.96 0.03
N VAL A 81 16.06 5.22 1.00
CA VAL A 81 17.42 4.66 0.92
C VAL A 81 17.54 3.67 -0.24
N GLY A 82 16.50 2.87 -0.49
CA GLY A 82 16.41 1.97 -1.64
C GLY A 82 16.52 2.72 -2.98
N MET A 83 15.83 3.86 -3.09
CA MET A 83 15.88 4.79 -4.22
C MET A 83 17.23 5.49 -4.35
N TYR A 84 17.83 6.01 -3.27
CA TYR A 84 19.19 6.57 -3.34
C TYR A 84 20.22 5.51 -3.72
N GLY A 85 20.00 4.25 -3.34
CA GLY A 85 20.78 3.11 -3.82
C GLY A 85 20.66 2.85 -5.34
N VAL A 86 19.64 3.41 -6.03
CA VAL A 86 19.55 3.41 -7.50
C VAL A 86 20.60 4.33 -8.12
N LEU A 87 21.07 5.38 -7.41
CA LEU A 87 22.18 6.22 -7.86
C LEU A 87 23.53 5.49 -7.67
N ALA A 88 23.62 4.56 -6.72
CA ALA A 88 24.75 3.67 -6.52
C ALA A 88 24.66 2.38 -7.37
N ARG A 89 24.31 2.50 -8.66
CA ARG A 89 24.00 1.40 -9.61
C ARG A 89 24.99 0.24 -9.67
N HIS A 90 26.21 0.42 -9.18
CA HIS A 90 27.31 -0.51 -9.42
C HIS A 90 27.14 -1.91 -8.80
N GLU A 91 26.17 -2.15 -7.89
CA GLU A 91 26.14 -3.40 -7.10
C GLU A 91 24.77 -4.10 -6.98
N ALA A 92 23.71 -3.64 -7.67
CA ALA A 92 22.38 -4.26 -7.65
C ALA A 92 21.92 -4.67 -9.07
N SER A 93 21.15 -5.75 -9.21
CA SER A 93 20.60 -6.12 -10.52
C SER A 93 19.65 -5.05 -11.05
N TRP A 94 19.46 -5.01 -12.37
CA TRP A 94 18.49 -4.13 -13.02
C TRP A 94 17.07 -4.33 -12.46
N LEU A 95 16.67 -5.58 -12.23
CA LEU A 95 15.38 -5.94 -11.63
C LEU A 95 15.23 -5.40 -10.20
N ARG A 96 16.26 -5.51 -9.37
CA ARG A 96 16.27 -4.96 -8.00
C ARG A 96 16.07 -3.44 -8.02
N THR A 97 16.73 -2.77 -8.97
CA THR A 97 16.68 -1.32 -9.15
C THR A 97 15.29 -0.85 -9.57
N ILE A 98 14.68 -1.49 -10.57
CA ILE A 98 13.29 -1.22 -10.98
C ILE A 98 12.35 -1.44 -9.80
N GLY A 99 12.49 -2.56 -9.11
CA GLY A 99 11.60 -2.90 -8.00
C GLY A 99 11.67 -1.90 -6.84
N ASP A 100 12.87 -1.43 -6.48
CA ASP A 100 13.03 -0.40 -5.44
C ASP A 100 12.43 0.95 -5.85
N PHE A 101 12.64 1.38 -7.10
CA PHE A 101 12.06 2.62 -7.62
C PHE A 101 10.54 2.53 -7.72
N GLY A 102 10.02 1.44 -8.30
CA GLY A 102 8.58 1.21 -8.42
C GLY A 102 7.90 1.14 -7.07
N PHE A 103 8.48 0.45 -6.09
CA PHE A 103 7.96 0.40 -4.73
C PHE A 103 7.92 1.79 -4.07
N PHE A 104 8.98 2.59 -4.24
CA PHE A 104 9.03 3.96 -3.73
C PHE A 104 7.96 4.87 -4.37
N CYS A 105 7.80 4.82 -5.69
CA CYS A 105 6.75 5.56 -6.38
C CYS A 105 5.37 5.15 -5.87
N ALA A 106 5.12 3.85 -5.78
CA ALA A 106 3.84 3.31 -5.37
C ALA A 106 3.45 3.71 -3.94
N ILE A 107 4.36 3.55 -2.96
CA ILE A 107 4.08 3.96 -1.57
C ILE A 107 3.85 5.47 -1.45
N SER A 108 4.59 6.28 -2.21
CA SER A 108 4.42 7.74 -2.24
C SER A 108 3.07 8.12 -2.83
N THR A 109 2.65 7.45 -3.91
CA THR A 109 1.32 7.65 -4.51
C THR A 109 0.22 7.19 -3.56
N VAL A 110 0.34 6.03 -2.91
CA VAL A 110 -0.63 5.55 -1.91
C VAL A 110 -0.83 6.60 -0.82
N LEU A 111 0.25 7.10 -0.22
CA LEU A 111 0.16 8.11 0.83
C LEU A 111 -0.50 9.39 0.33
N THR A 112 -0.10 9.85 -0.85
CA THR A 112 -0.70 11.05 -1.45
C THR A 112 -2.20 10.82 -1.67
N THR A 113 -2.60 9.72 -2.31
CA THR A 113 -4.01 9.37 -2.55
C THR A 113 -4.81 9.30 -1.24
N VAL A 114 -4.27 8.66 -0.19
CA VAL A 114 -4.96 8.56 1.10
C VAL A 114 -5.19 9.96 1.70
N PHE A 115 -4.14 10.77 1.83
CA PHE A 115 -4.23 12.06 2.52
C PHE A 115 -4.93 13.15 1.72
N THR A 116 -4.78 13.18 0.39
CA THR A 116 -5.30 14.28 -0.44
C THR A 116 -6.63 13.98 -1.10
N THR A 117 -7.00 12.69 -1.25
CA THR A 117 -8.23 12.32 -1.97
C THR A 117 -9.17 11.47 -1.14
N LEU A 118 -8.68 10.39 -0.52
CA LEU A 118 -9.55 9.43 0.15
C LEU A 118 -10.13 9.98 1.46
N ILE A 119 -9.29 10.51 2.35
CA ILE A 119 -9.74 11.08 3.62
C ILE A 119 -10.73 12.23 3.39
N PRO A 120 -10.46 13.21 2.51
CA PRO A 120 -11.42 14.26 2.22
C PRO A 120 -12.75 13.74 1.64
N ALA A 121 -12.70 12.78 0.72
CA ALA A 121 -13.92 12.21 0.12
C ALA A 121 -14.77 11.47 1.17
N PHE A 122 -14.13 10.78 2.11
CA PHE A 122 -14.81 10.18 3.25
C PHE A 122 -15.46 11.21 4.17
N MET A 123 -14.72 12.26 4.57
CA MET A 123 -15.28 13.33 5.40
C MET A 123 -16.49 14.00 4.71
N ASP A 124 -16.43 14.19 3.40
CA ASP A 124 -17.52 14.78 2.64
C ASP A 124 -18.76 13.86 2.59
N PHE A 125 -18.57 12.56 2.38
CA PHE A 125 -19.67 11.57 2.41
C PHE A 125 -20.28 11.41 3.81
N ASP A 126 -19.46 11.32 4.85
CA ASP A 126 -19.93 11.13 6.23
C ASP A 126 -20.69 12.37 6.75
N SER A 127 -20.46 13.55 6.16
CA SER A 127 -21.25 14.77 6.42
C SER A 127 -22.65 14.77 5.79
N CYS A 128 -22.94 13.82 4.90
CA CYS A 128 -24.20 13.76 4.18
C CYS A 128 -25.32 13.21 5.07
N LYS A 129 -26.35 14.02 5.31
CA LYS A 129 -27.55 13.57 6.04
C LYS A 129 -28.49 12.92 5.04
N LEU A 130 -28.69 11.61 5.17
CA LEU A 130 -29.73 10.91 4.43
C LEU A 130 -31.08 11.52 4.79
N SER A 131 -31.63 12.26 3.85
CA SER A 131 -32.91 12.93 3.95
C SER A 131 -33.66 12.63 2.66
N PRO A 132 -34.97 12.34 2.72
CA PRO A 132 -35.77 11.94 1.54
C PRO A 132 -35.78 12.97 0.40
N ASN A 133 -35.24 14.18 0.61
CA ASN A 133 -35.14 15.24 -0.38
C ASN A 133 -33.72 15.48 -0.95
N ASP A 134 -32.68 14.77 -0.48
CA ASP A 134 -31.27 15.03 -0.84
C ASP A 134 -30.46 13.77 -1.24
N ASP A 135 -31.16 12.70 -1.62
CA ASP A 135 -30.52 11.43 -2.00
C ASP A 135 -29.60 11.57 -3.22
N ALA A 136 -29.91 12.49 -4.14
CA ALA A 136 -29.07 12.76 -5.31
C ALA A 136 -27.70 13.35 -4.95
N GLY A 137 -27.65 14.25 -3.97
CA GLY A 137 -26.40 14.85 -3.48
C GLY A 137 -25.53 13.82 -2.76
N CYS A 138 -26.12 13.02 -1.87
CA CYS A 138 -25.39 11.96 -1.17
C CYS A 138 -24.90 10.85 -2.11
N THR A 139 -25.68 10.50 -3.14
CA THR A 139 -25.25 9.53 -4.16
C THR A 139 -24.03 10.01 -4.92
N ALA A 140 -24.00 11.29 -5.33
CA ALA A 140 -22.86 11.87 -6.03
C ALA A 140 -21.59 11.83 -5.16
N LYS A 141 -21.71 12.17 -3.86
CA LYS A 141 -20.60 12.06 -2.91
C LYS A 141 -20.12 10.62 -2.72
N ALA A 142 -21.03 9.66 -2.57
CA ALA A 142 -20.68 8.25 -2.48
C ALA A 142 -19.94 7.74 -3.73
N GLN A 143 -20.31 8.20 -4.92
CA GLN A 143 -19.59 7.85 -6.16
C GLN A 143 -18.15 8.37 -6.17
N THR A 144 -17.85 9.49 -5.50
CA THR A 144 -16.48 10.00 -5.42
C THR A 144 -15.53 9.08 -4.64
N LEU A 145 -16.06 8.17 -3.81
CA LEU A 145 -15.28 7.20 -3.04
C LEU A 145 -14.68 6.08 -3.92
N LEU A 146 -15.38 5.71 -5.00
CA LEU A 146 -15.00 4.56 -5.83
C LEU A 146 -13.62 4.72 -6.49
N ARG A 147 -13.33 5.92 -6.98
CA ARG A 147 -12.08 6.20 -7.70
C ARG A 147 -10.83 6.08 -6.80
N PRO A 148 -10.74 6.76 -5.63
CA PRO A 148 -9.58 6.60 -4.76
C PRO A 148 -9.48 5.18 -4.18
N GLN A 149 -10.60 4.53 -3.83
CA GLN A 149 -10.57 3.15 -3.32
C GLN A 149 -10.05 2.15 -4.38
N SER A 150 -10.54 2.23 -5.62
CA SER A 150 -10.05 1.37 -6.71
C SER A 150 -8.59 1.67 -7.08
N ALA A 151 -8.17 2.93 -7.03
CA ALA A 151 -6.77 3.30 -7.18
C ALA A 151 -5.89 2.64 -6.10
N LEU A 152 -6.36 2.57 -4.86
CA LEU A 152 -5.62 1.89 -3.79
C LEU A 152 -5.53 0.37 -4.01
N VAL A 153 -6.57 -0.29 -4.53
CA VAL A 153 -6.47 -1.71 -4.92
C VAL A 153 -5.37 -1.91 -5.97
N ALA A 154 -5.36 -1.07 -7.01
CA ALA A 154 -4.35 -1.14 -8.08
C ALA A 154 -2.93 -0.86 -7.56
N LEU A 155 -2.77 0.18 -6.72
CA LEU A 155 -1.47 0.56 -6.16
C LEU A 155 -0.92 -0.51 -5.21
N ASN A 156 -1.74 -1.09 -4.33
CA ASN A 156 -1.29 -2.18 -3.45
C ASN A 156 -0.97 -3.45 -4.25
N SER A 157 -1.70 -3.74 -5.33
CA SER A 157 -1.38 -4.84 -6.26
C SER A 157 -0.04 -4.60 -6.97
N PHE A 158 0.22 -3.36 -7.37
CA PHE A 158 1.49 -2.98 -7.95
C PHE A 158 2.64 -3.06 -6.92
N MET A 159 2.44 -2.63 -5.68
CA MET A 159 3.42 -2.80 -4.59
C MET A 159 3.75 -4.26 -4.34
N LEU A 160 2.74 -5.14 -4.32
CA LEU A 160 2.93 -6.60 -4.20
C LEU A 160 3.83 -7.13 -5.33
N LEU A 161 3.54 -6.75 -6.58
CA LEU A 161 4.34 -7.14 -7.73
C LEU A 161 5.78 -6.61 -7.61
N MET A 162 5.96 -5.37 -7.17
CA MET A 162 7.29 -4.79 -6.98
C MET A 162 8.08 -5.54 -5.91
N GLU A 163 7.47 -6.00 -4.81
CA GLU A 163 8.16 -6.82 -3.80
C GLU A 163 8.65 -8.15 -4.38
N ILE A 164 7.85 -8.80 -5.24
CA ILE A 164 8.26 -10.03 -5.94
C ILE A 164 9.44 -9.76 -6.87
N ILE A 165 9.38 -8.68 -7.68
CA ILE A 165 10.46 -8.29 -8.59
C ILE A 165 11.74 -7.94 -7.83
N ARG A 166 11.61 -7.23 -6.70
CA ARG A 166 12.73 -6.89 -5.81
C ARG A 166 13.45 -8.13 -5.30
N TYR A 167 12.68 -9.13 -4.87
CA TYR A 167 13.23 -10.39 -4.37
C TYR A 167 13.87 -11.22 -5.49
N ALA A 168 13.22 -11.32 -6.65
CA ALA A 168 13.78 -12.00 -7.82
C ALA A 168 15.08 -11.35 -8.32
N GLY A 169 15.23 -10.04 -8.12
CA GLY A 169 16.44 -9.29 -8.43
C GLY A 169 17.60 -9.43 -7.43
N ASN A 170 17.50 -10.27 -6.41
CA ASN A 170 18.58 -10.51 -5.46
C ASN A 170 19.87 -10.95 -6.17
N GLN A 171 21.02 -10.42 -5.73
CA GLN A 171 22.33 -10.82 -6.24
C GLN A 171 22.69 -12.21 -5.67
N PRO A 172 23.31 -13.11 -6.44
CA PRO A 172 23.83 -14.35 -5.89
C PRO A 172 24.84 -14.05 -4.78
N ALA A 173 24.78 -14.82 -3.69
CA ALA A 173 25.75 -14.70 -2.61
C ALA A 173 27.16 -14.87 -3.21
N ALA A 174 28.09 -13.96 -2.89
CA ALA A 174 29.48 -14.20 -3.26
C ALA A 174 29.90 -15.56 -2.69
N PRO A 175 30.56 -16.42 -3.47
CA PRO A 175 31.13 -17.64 -2.92
C PRO A 175 32.00 -17.24 -1.73
N LYS A 176 31.76 -17.88 -0.58
CA LYS A 176 32.67 -17.73 0.56
C LYS A 176 34.07 -18.06 0.04
N PRO A 177 35.07 -17.19 0.23
CA PRO A 177 36.44 -17.58 -0.05
C PRO A 177 36.69 -18.89 0.70
N PRO A 178 37.30 -19.91 0.08
CA PRO A 178 37.59 -21.16 0.77
C PRO A 178 38.33 -20.79 2.04
N GLY A 179 37.70 -21.11 3.18
CA GLY A 179 38.30 -20.90 4.48
C GLY A 179 39.65 -21.58 4.46
N LYS A 180 40.70 -20.85 4.85
CA LYS A 180 41.94 -21.50 5.27
C LYS A 180 41.53 -22.46 6.39
N ALA A 181 41.71 -23.75 6.15
CA ALA A 181 41.80 -24.70 7.23
C ALA A 181 42.96 -24.24 8.11
N GLU A 182 42.64 -23.82 9.33
CA GLU A 182 43.60 -23.83 10.45
C GLU A 182 43.52 -25.19 11.12
#